data_AF-A0A0A0KQP0-F1
#
_entry.id   AF-A0A0A0KQP0-F1
#
_cell.length_a   1.000
_cell.length_b   1.000
_cell.length_c   1.000
_cell.angle_alpha   90.00
_cell.angle_beta   90.00
_cell.angle_gamma   90.00
#
_symmetry.space_group_name_H-M   'P 1'
#
loop_
_entity.id
_entity.type
_entity.pdbx_description
1 polymer ?
#
loop_
_entity_poly.entity_id
_entity_poly.type
_entity_poly.pdbx_seq_one_letter_code
_entity_poly.pdbx_strand_id
1 'polypeptide(L)'
;MELASTDSGNALRSYSLNMSTDFIPMSVFSESSQGKFTIEGKILNKFDMKPHDQNLERYGKLCRERTHKSMTKSRQIQVIDHVTGGHMRPMPGMDVLSFGAAEKKKVVSKGSETKRLRKERGELEKIIFKLFERQPYWTSKQLIQETDQPEQYMKEILKDLCVYNNKGVHQGTYELKPEYRESSEDTKPR
;
A
#
# COMPACT_ATOMS: atom_id res chain seq x y z
N MET A 1 12.85 -41.18 -17.74
CA MET A 1 13.45 -41.11 -16.39
C MET A 1 12.30 -40.91 -15.42
N GLU A 2 12.02 -41.87 -14.54
CA GLU A 2 10.88 -41.81 -13.64
C GLU A 2 11.28 -41.18 -12.30
N LEU A 3 10.56 -40.14 -11.87
CA LEU A 3 10.76 -39.47 -10.59
C LEU A 3 9.66 -39.92 -9.62
N ALA A 4 10.01 -40.69 -8.60
CA ALA A 4 9.08 -41.07 -7.53
C ALA A 4 9.17 -40.06 -6.38
N SER A 5 8.03 -39.46 -6.00
CA SER A 5 7.93 -38.62 -4.80
C SER A 5 7.31 -39.41 -3.64
N THR A 6 7.95 -39.37 -2.49
CA THR A 6 7.48 -39.95 -1.23
C THR A 6 6.47 -39.03 -0.57
N ASP A 7 5.18 -39.30 -0.76
CA ASP A 7 4.13 -38.77 0.11
C ASP A 7 3.07 -39.85 0.31
N SER A 8 2.83 -40.19 1.56
CA SER A 8 2.11 -41.38 2.00
C SER A 8 0.62 -41.31 1.64
N GLY A 9 0.15 -42.29 0.86
CA GLY A 9 -1.28 -42.56 0.63
C GLY A 9 -1.81 -42.39 -0.80
N ASN A 10 -0.98 -42.02 -1.77
CA ASN A 10 -1.40 -41.88 -3.16
C ASN A 10 -0.50 -42.72 -4.05
N ALA A 11 -1.08 -43.56 -4.91
CA ALA A 11 -0.32 -44.38 -5.86
C ALA A 11 0.77 -43.54 -6.57
N LEU A 12 1.94 -44.16 -6.76
CA LEU A 12 3.10 -43.57 -7.44
C LEU A 12 2.65 -42.70 -8.61
N ARG A 13 2.81 -41.38 -8.47
CA ARG A 13 2.46 -40.42 -9.51
C ARG A 13 3.58 -40.43 -10.54
N SER A 14 3.46 -41.30 -11.54
CA SER A 14 4.39 -41.36 -12.66
C SER A 14 4.10 -40.27 -13.68
N TYR A 15 5.19 -39.68 -14.20
CA TYR A 15 5.14 -38.65 -15.24
C TYR A 15 6.14 -39.01 -16.34
N SER A 16 5.72 -38.82 -17.58
CA SER A 16 6.61 -38.89 -18.74
C SER A 16 7.25 -37.53 -18.99
N LEU A 17 8.52 -37.54 -19.35
CA LEU A 17 9.29 -36.35 -19.74
C LEU A 17 9.58 -36.42 -21.23
N ASN A 18 9.02 -35.50 -21.99
CA ASN A 18 9.31 -35.36 -23.41
C ASN A 18 10.47 -34.39 -23.60
N MET A 19 11.62 -34.90 -24.01
CA MET A 19 12.79 -34.08 -24.32
C MET A 19 12.64 -33.45 -25.70
N SER A 20 12.98 -32.17 -25.81
CA SER A 20 13.07 -31.41 -27.05
C SER A 20 14.36 -30.62 -27.09
N THR A 21 14.97 -30.55 -28.27
CA THR A 21 16.16 -29.74 -28.56
C THR A 21 15.86 -28.56 -29.48
N ASP A 22 14.67 -28.54 -30.08
CA ASP A 22 14.19 -27.45 -30.93
C ASP A 22 13.48 -26.39 -30.06
N PHE A 23 14.26 -25.45 -29.55
CA PHE A 23 13.76 -24.31 -28.78
C PHE A 23 14.70 -23.11 -28.95
N ILE A 24 14.18 -21.92 -28.65
CA ILE A 24 14.95 -20.67 -28.69
C ILE A 24 16.11 -20.77 -27.70
N PRO A 25 17.37 -20.50 -28.08
CA PRO A 25 18.50 -20.57 -27.16
C PRO A 25 18.28 -19.73 -25.91
N MET A 26 18.30 -20.37 -24.73
CA MET A 26 18.08 -19.72 -23.44
C MET A 26 19.32 -19.86 -22.55
N SER A 27 19.52 -18.89 -21.67
CA SER A 27 20.55 -18.91 -20.63
C SER A 27 19.93 -18.67 -19.26
N VAL A 28 20.53 -19.23 -18.23
CA VAL A 28 20.09 -19.10 -16.83
C VAL A 28 21.01 -18.13 -16.13
N PHE A 29 20.42 -17.16 -15.42
CA PHE A 29 21.13 -16.30 -14.49
C PHE A 29 20.44 -16.37 -13.12
N SER A 30 21.23 -16.14 -12.08
CA SER A 30 20.78 -16.11 -10.69
C SER A 30 21.08 -14.72 -10.10
N GLU A 31 20.21 -14.29 -9.20
CA GLU A 31 20.38 -13.07 -8.42
C GLU A 31 20.53 -13.47 -6.95
N SER A 32 21.62 -13.03 -6.31
CA SER A 32 21.80 -13.25 -4.88
C SER A 32 20.91 -12.30 -4.07
N SER A 33 20.62 -12.65 -2.82
CA SER A 33 19.89 -11.77 -1.89
C SER A 33 20.58 -10.41 -1.64
N GLN A 34 21.85 -10.27 -2.03
CA GLN A 34 22.63 -9.03 -1.99
C GLN A 34 22.61 -8.25 -3.32
N GLY A 35 21.81 -8.67 -4.30
CA GLY A 35 21.66 -8.00 -5.61
C GLY A 35 22.81 -8.27 -6.59
N LYS A 36 23.62 -9.32 -6.37
CA LYS A 36 24.68 -9.71 -7.31
C LYS A 36 24.12 -10.70 -8.33
N PHE A 37 24.33 -10.43 -9.62
CA PHE A 37 23.94 -11.31 -10.72
C PHE A 37 25.09 -12.22 -11.16
N THR A 38 24.77 -13.49 -11.43
CA THR A 38 25.70 -14.50 -11.94
C THR A 38 25.06 -15.28 -13.08
N ILE A 39 25.82 -15.60 -14.13
CA ILE A 39 25.36 -16.42 -15.25
C ILE A 39 25.70 -17.88 -14.92
N GLU A 40 24.67 -18.72 -14.80
CA GLU A 40 24.80 -20.14 -14.41
C GLU A 40 25.12 -21.03 -15.61
N GLY A 41 24.57 -20.72 -16.78
CA GLY A 41 24.85 -21.50 -17.99
C GLY A 41 23.80 -21.35 -19.09
N LYS A 42 23.90 -22.24 -20.07
CA LYS A 42 22.99 -22.32 -21.23
C LYS A 42 22.08 -23.54 -21.10
N ILE A 43 20.85 -23.40 -21.55
CA ILE A 43 19.89 -24.52 -21.58
C ILE A 43 20.18 -25.37 -22.81
N LEU A 44 20.44 -26.66 -22.61
CA LEU A 44 20.74 -27.62 -23.68
C LEU A 44 19.50 -28.40 -24.14
N ASN A 45 18.64 -28.78 -23.20
CA ASN A 45 17.46 -29.61 -23.45
C ASN A 45 16.25 -29.01 -22.72
N LYS A 46 15.10 -28.99 -23.39
CA LYS A 46 13.81 -28.64 -22.80
C LYS A 46 13.01 -29.92 -22.56
N PHE A 47 12.46 -30.08 -21.37
CA PHE A 47 11.65 -31.24 -20.99
C PHE A 47 10.21 -30.81 -20.68
N ASP A 48 9.24 -31.36 -21.40
CA ASP A 48 7.82 -31.19 -21.10
C ASP A 48 7.31 -32.39 -20.32
N MET A 49 6.80 -32.14 -19.12
CA MET A 49 6.27 -33.17 -18.23
C MET A 49 4.79 -33.42 -18.51
N LYS A 50 4.40 -34.68 -18.67
CA LYS A 50 3.01 -35.11 -18.84
C LYS A 50 2.67 -36.22 -17.84
N PRO A 51 1.44 -36.28 -17.31
CA PRO A 51 1.00 -37.42 -16.51
C PRO A 51 1.03 -38.69 -17.36
N HIS A 52 1.42 -39.81 -16.74
CA HIS A 52 1.42 -41.10 -17.44
C HIS A 52 0.01 -41.63 -17.69
N ASP A 53 -0.19 -42.37 -18.78
CA ASP A 53 -1.52 -42.81 -19.24
C ASP A 53 -2.28 -43.65 -18.21
N GLN A 54 -1.58 -44.52 -17.48
CA GLN A 54 -2.17 -45.35 -16.40
C GLN A 54 -2.81 -44.50 -15.27
N ASN A 55 -2.39 -43.25 -15.12
CA ASN A 55 -2.85 -42.34 -14.06
C ASN A 55 -3.79 -41.24 -14.57
N LEU A 56 -4.19 -41.27 -15.85
CA LEU A 56 -4.92 -40.18 -16.48
C LEU A 56 -6.30 -39.91 -15.85
N GLU A 57 -7.02 -40.95 -15.42
CA GLU A 57 -8.33 -40.79 -14.76
C GLU A 57 -8.21 -40.05 -13.41
N ARG A 58 -7.20 -40.43 -12.60
CA ARG A 58 -6.92 -39.76 -11.31
C ARG A 58 -6.46 -38.32 -11.53
N TYR A 59 -5.62 -38.08 -12.53
CA TYR A 59 -5.20 -36.74 -12.91
C TYR A 59 -6.40 -35.88 -13.36
N GLY A 60 -7.34 -36.46 -14.12
CA GLY A 60 -8.59 -35.79 -14.49
C GLY A 60 -9.44 -35.39 -13.28
N LYS A 61 -9.56 -36.25 -12.27
CA LYS A 61 -10.23 -35.93 -10.99
C LYS A 61 -9.52 -34.76 -10.28
N LEU A 62 -8.19 -34.79 -10.22
CA LEU A 62 -7.38 -33.71 -9.64
C LEU A 62 -7.59 -32.36 -10.36
N CYS A 63 -7.61 -32.37 -11.70
CA CYS A 63 -7.88 -31.17 -12.49
C CYS A 63 -9.27 -30.60 -12.19
N ARG A 64 -10.31 -31.44 -12.13
CA ARG A 64 -11.68 -31.01 -11.78
C ARG A 64 -11.75 -30.43 -10.37
N GLU A 65 -11.08 -31.06 -9.40
CA GLU A 65 -11.04 -30.58 -8.02
C GLU A 65 -10.37 -29.20 -7.93
N ARG A 66 -9.26 -28.98 -8.65
CA ARG A 66 -8.59 -27.67 -8.72
C ARG A 66 -9.48 -26.61 -9.35
N THR A 67 -10.16 -26.94 -10.45
CA THR A 67 -11.13 -26.04 -11.09
C THR A 67 -12.26 -25.70 -10.13
N HIS A 68 -12.84 -26.69 -9.45
CA HIS A 68 -13.91 -26.47 -8.47
C HIS A 68 -13.46 -25.56 -7.32
N LYS A 69 -12.28 -25.83 -6.73
CA LYS A 69 -11.68 -24.99 -5.69
C LYS A 69 -11.47 -23.56 -6.16
N SER A 70 -11.00 -23.36 -7.40
CA SER A 70 -10.81 -22.03 -7.97
C SER A 70 -12.12 -21.32 -8.33
N MET A 71 -13.18 -22.06 -8.70
CA MET A 71 -14.49 -21.51 -9.06
C MET A 71 -15.36 -21.22 -7.84
N THR A 72 -15.01 -21.75 -6.67
CA THR A 72 -15.70 -21.47 -5.42
C THR A 72 -15.43 -20.01 -5.04
N LYS A 73 -16.41 -19.14 -5.29
CA LYS A 73 -16.33 -17.72 -4.91
C LYS A 73 -16.28 -17.63 -3.38
N SER A 74 -15.19 -17.08 -2.85
CA SER A 74 -15.07 -16.80 -1.41
C SER A 74 -16.05 -15.73 -0.92
N ARG A 75 -16.55 -14.89 -1.83
CA ARG A 75 -17.51 -13.82 -1.54
C ARG A 75 -18.93 -14.28 -1.88
N GLN A 76 -19.81 -14.26 -0.89
CA GLN A 76 -21.25 -14.48 -1.05
C GLN A 76 -21.99 -13.13 -0.99
N ILE A 77 -22.97 -12.94 -1.87
CA ILE A 77 -23.87 -11.79 -1.82
C ILE A 77 -24.95 -12.11 -0.80
N GLN A 78 -25.07 -11.30 0.25
CA GLN A 78 -26.17 -11.39 1.21
C GLN A 78 -27.28 -10.46 0.74
N VAL A 79 -28.47 -11.03 0.49
CA VAL A 79 -29.68 -10.25 0.19
C VAL A 79 -30.27 -9.79 1.51
N ILE A 80 -30.48 -8.48 1.65
CA ILE A 80 -31.09 -7.90 2.85
C ILE A 80 -32.60 -7.90 2.61
N ASP A 81 -33.31 -8.79 3.32
CA ASP A 81 -34.75 -9.04 3.12
C ASP A 81 -35.63 -7.93 3.73
N HIS A 82 -35.17 -7.30 4.81
CA HIS A 82 -35.89 -6.24 5.51
C HIS A 82 -35.23 -4.88 5.31
N VAL A 83 -35.50 -4.25 4.17
CA VAL A 83 -35.11 -2.86 3.94
C VAL A 83 -36.25 -1.95 4.42
N THR A 84 -36.20 -1.55 5.69
CA THR A 84 -37.04 -0.42 6.15
C THR A 84 -36.65 0.80 5.32
N GLY A 85 -37.59 1.38 4.57
CA GLY A 85 -37.36 2.39 3.52
C GLY A 85 -36.64 3.68 3.93
N GLY A 86 -36.20 3.82 5.18
CA GLY A 86 -35.29 4.86 5.65
C GLY A 86 -33.83 4.67 5.21
N HIS A 87 -33.37 3.44 4.91
CA HIS A 87 -31.97 3.19 4.50
C HIS A 87 -31.69 3.41 3.00
N MET A 88 -32.74 3.63 2.18
CA MET A 88 -32.62 3.77 0.72
C MET A 88 -32.88 5.18 0.21
N ARG A 89 -33.22 6.13 1.11
CA ARG A 89 -33.38 7.53 0.73
C ARG A 89 -32.07 8.26 1.00
N PRO A 90 -31.45 8.91 0.01
CA PRO A 90 -30.41 9.88 0.30
C PRO A 90 -31.03 10.97 1.18
N MET A 91 -30.51 11.13 2.38
CA MET A 91 -30.91 12.23 3.26
C MET A 91 -30.58 13.54 2.56
N PRO A 92 -31.53 14.47 2.38
CA PRO A 92 -31.24 15.78 1.82
C PRO A 92 -30.21 16.49 2.70
N GLY A 93 -29.04 16.83 2.14
CA GLY A 93 -27.98 17.59 2.82
C GLY A 93 -26.76 16.81 3.30
N MET A 94 -26.55 15.54 2.92
CA MET A 94 -25.30 14.83 3.22
C MET A 94 -24.54 14.46 1.94
N ASP A 95 -23.48 15.22 1.67
CA ASP A 95 -22.50 14.92 0.63
C ASP A 95 -21.91 13.52 0.86
N VAL A 96 -21.94 12.68 -0.18
CA VAL A 96 -21.49 11.29 -0.17
C VAL A 96 -19.97 11.26 0.02
N LEU A 97 -19.51 11.15 1.27
CA LEU A 97 -18.13 10.84 1.60
C LEU A 97 -17.91 9.32 1.51
N SER A 98 -16.97 8.94 0.65
CA SER A 98 -16.49 7.59 0.38
C SER A 98 -16.29 6.74 1.66
N PHE A 99 -16.94 5.59 1.70
CA PHE A 99 -16.63 4.53 2.68
C PHE A 99 -15.47 3.68 2.16
N GLY A 100 -14.29 3.88 2.75
CA GLY A 100 -13.08 3.08 2.52
C GLY A 100 -12.11 3.14 3.70
N ALA A 101 -12.25 2.18 4.61
CA ALA A 101 -11.30 1.65 5.59
C ALA A 101 -10.38 2.60 6.38
N ALA A 102 -10.55 2.64 7.70
CA ALA A 102 -9.44 2.45 8.65
C ALA A 102 -9.97 2.14 10.06
N GLU A 103 -9.73 0.92 10.53
CA GLU A 103 -9.55 0.69 11.96
C GLU A 103 -8.44 1.63 12.47
N LYS A 104 -8.77 2.51 13.41
CA LYS A 104 -8.08 2.71 14.69
C LYS A 104 -8.39 4.09 15.28
N LYS A 105 -8.68 4.03 16.58
CA LYS A 105 -8.83 5.11 17.57
C LYS A 105 -10.11 5.91 17.46
N LYS A 106 -11.01 5.61 18.40
CA LYS A 106 -11.95 6.57 18.97
C LYS A 106 -11.16 7.82 19.38
N VAL A 107 -11.14 8.83 18.53
CA VAL A 107 -11.18 10.20 18.99
C VAL A 107 -12.55 10.70 18.59
N VAL A 108 -13.33 11.06 19.59
CA VAL A 108 -14.61 11.72 19.45
C VAL A 108 -14.38 12.98 18.61
N SER A 109 -14.59 12.90 17.29
CA SER A 109 -14.84 14.09 16.50
C SER A 109 -16.30 14.46 16.72
N LYS A 110 -16.55 15.11 17.87
CA LYS A 110 -17.65 16.06 17.91
C LYS A 110 -17.42 16.98 16.73
N GLY A 111 -18.35 16.97 15.78
CA GLY A 111 -18.48 18.03 14.79
C GLY A 111 -18.67 19.33 15.55
N SER A 112 -17.55 19.96 15.88
CA SER A 112 -17.52 21.35 16.25
C SER A 112 -17.39 22.08 14.92
N GLU A 113 -18.55 22.34 14.31
CA GLU A 113 -18.72 23.44 13.37
C GLU A 113 -18.53 24.78 14.11
N THR A 114 -17.46 24.86 14.90
CA THR A 114 -16.97 26.06 15.52
C THR A 114 -16.15 26.69 14.43
N LYS A 115 -16.64 27.81 13.93
CA LYS A 115 -15.87 28.78 13.15
C LYS A 115 -14.41 28.73 13.61
N ARG A 116 -13.54 28.08 12.83
CA ARG A 116 -12.10 28.00 13.15
C ARG A 116 -11.61 29.44 13.21
N LEU A 117 -11.44 29.94 14.43
CA LEU A 117 -11.00 31.31 14.63
C LEU A 117 -9.55 31.39 14.16
N ARG A 118 -9.28 32.35 13.28
CA ARG A 118 -7.92 32.65 12.85
C ARG A 118 -7.12 33.01 14.10
N LYS A 119 -6.09 32.24 14.40
CA LYS A 119 -5.11 32.61 15.42
C LYS A 119 -4.39 33.87 14.96
N GLU A 120 -4.00 34.69 15.93
CA GLU A 120 -3.13 35.83 15.66
C GLU A 120 -1.85 35.34 14.99
N ARG A 121 -1.41 36.07 13.95
CA ARG A 121 -0.25 35.71 13.13
C ARG A 121 0.98 35.36 13.99
N GLY A 122 1.35 36.21 14.94
CA GLY A 122 2.51 35.99 15.80
C GLY A 122 2.42 34.76 16.72
N GLU A 123 1.21 34.36 17.15
CA GLU A 123 1.00 33.14 17.93
C GLU A 123 1.20 31.90 17.05
N LEU A 124 0.68 31.95 15.82
CA LEU A 124 0.77 30.84 14.87
C LEU A 124 2.20 30.60 14.38
N GLU A 125 2.98 31.67 14.16
CA GLU A 125 4.40 31.57 13.81
C GLU A 125 5.20 30.80 14.88
N LYS A 126 4.99 31.12 16.16
CA LYS A 126 5.63 30.41 17.29
C LYS A 126 5.24 28.93 17.34
N ILE A 127 3.98 28.61 17.09
CA ILE A 127 3.49 27.23 17.03
C ILE A 127 4.16 26.47 15.87
N ILE A 128 4.26 27.11 14.70
CA ILE A 128 4.90 26.53 13.52
C ILE A 128 6.37 26.22 13.81
N PHE A 129 7.13 27.16 14.38
CA PHE A 129 8.53 26.90 14.74
C PHE A 129 8.68 25.71 15.69
N LYS A 130 7.83 25.62 16.71
CA LYS A 130 7.82 24.48 17.64
C LYS A 130 7.46 23.15 16.95
N LEU A 131 6.59 23.16 15.93
CA LEU A 131 6.29 21.95 15.15
C LEU A 131 7.51 21.50 14.35
N PHE A 132 8.25 22.42 13.76
CA PHE A 132 9.47 22.12 13.00
C PHE A 132 10.65 21.66 13.86
N GLU A 133 10.68 21.98 15.16
CA GLU A 133 11.62 21.35 16.11
C GLU A 133 11.35 19.84 16.26
N ARG A 134 10.09 19.39 16.14
CA ARG A 134 9.73 17.98 16.27
C ARG A 134 10.17 17.15 15.07
N GLN A 135 10.11 17.73 13.87
CA GLN A 135 10.61 17.13 12.63
C GLN A 135 10.83 18.22 11.56
N PRO A 136 11.86 18.09 10.71
CA PRO A 136 12.23 19.13 9.74
C PRO A 136 11.27 19.25 8.55
N TYR A 137 10.47 18.22 8.26
CA TYR A 137 9.58 18.18 7.11
C TYR A 137 8.14 17.94 7.55
N TRP A 138 7.22 18.77 7.06
CA TRP A 138 5.81 18.68 7.38
C TRP A 138 4.92 18.78 6.14
N THR A 139 3.87 17.99 6.04
CA THR A 139 2.88 18.14 4.95
C THR A 139 1.85 19.22 5.28
N SER A 140 1.28 19.86 4.24
CA SER A 140 0.20 20.87 4.39
C SER A 140 -0.94 20.38 5.29
N LYS A 141 -1.39 19.14 5.07
CA LYS A 141 -2.51 18.53 5.80
C LYS A 141 -2.21 18.39 7.30
N GLN A 142 -0.99 17.99 7.64
CA GLN A 142 -0.57 17.82 9.04
C GLN A 142 -0.49 19.17 9.77
N LEU A 143 0.04 20.21 9.11
CA LEU A 143 0.12 21.55 9.70
C LEU A 143 -1.27 22.14 9.94
N ILE A 144 -2.21 21.94 9.02
CA ILE A 144 -3.61 22.35 9.17
C ILE A 144 -4.28 21.63 10.34
N GLN A 145 -4.03 20.33 10.49
CA GLN A 145 -4.62 19.53 11.56
C GLN A 145 -4.05 19.85 12.95
N GLU A 146 -2.73 20.05 13.07
CA GLU A 146 -2.08 20.38 14.35
C GLU A 146 -2.40 21.82 14.82
N THR A 147 -2.62 22.76 13.90
CA THR A 147 -2.89 24.16 14.23
C THR A 147 -4.38 24.52 14.27
N ASP A 148 -5.24 23.63 13.76
CA ASP A 148 -6.68 23.82 13.55
C ASP A 148 -7.04 25.13 12.82
N GLN A 149 -6.17 25.55 11.90
CA GLN A 149 -6.33 26.77 11.11
C GLN A 149 -6.92 26.49 9.71
N PRO A 150 -7.67 27.44 9.11
CA PRO A 150 -8.16 27.29 7.75
C PRO A 150 -7.01 27.14 6.73
N GLU A 151 -7.19 26.28 5.72
CA GLU A 151 -6.16 25.97 4.70
C GLU A 151 -5.63 27.22 4.00
N GLN A 152 -6.52 28.15 3.64
CA GLN A 152 -6.13 29.39 2.97
C GLN A 152 -5.20 30.25 3.83
N TYR A 153 -5.49 30.37 5.12
CA TYR A 153 -4.69 31.15 6.06
C TYR A 153 -3.34 30.46 6.34
N MET A 154 -3.34 29.13 6.45
CA MET A 154 -2.09 28.37 6.58
C MET A 154 -1.17 28.55 5.37
N LYS A 155 -1.71 28.57 4.14
CA LYS A 155 -0.91 28.81 2.93
C LYS A 155 -0.25 30.18 2.91
N GLU A 156 -0.92 31.22 3.39
CA GLU A 156 -0.35 32.57 3.49
C GLU A 156 0.84 32.59 4.46
N ILE A 157 0.69 32.02 5.65
CA ILE A 157 1.78 31.97 6.64
C ILE A 157 2.94 31.08 6.18
N LEU A 158 2.64 29.92 5.58
CA LEU A 158 3.69 29.02 5.06
C LEU A 158 4.44 29.62 3.87
N LYS A 159 3.82 30.50 3.07
CA LYS A 159 4.51 31.23 2.01
C LYS A 159 5.57 32.19 2.57
N ASP A 160 5.28 32.79 3.73
CA ASP A 160 6.18 33.75 4.37
C ASP A 160 7.33 33.05 5.09
N LEU A 161 7.06 31.95 5.80
CA LEU A 161 8.02 31.27 6.68
C LEU A 161 8.74 30.04 6.07
N CYS A 162 8.11 29.34 5.12
CA CYS A 162 8.55 28.02 4.67
C CYS A 162 8.88 27.98 3.17
N VAL A 163 9.63 26.95 2.77
CA VAL A 163 9.88 26.55 1.38
C VAL A 163 9.09 25.27 1.11
N TYR A 164 8.47 25.17 -0.07
CA TYR A 164 7.72 23.99 -0.49
C TYR A 164 8.58 23.07 -1.37
N ASN A 165 8.75 21.83 -0.94
CA ASN A 165 9.55 20.83 -1.63
C ASN A 165 8.73 20.17 -2.75
N ASN A 166 9.04 20.55 -3.99
CA ASN A 166 8.34 20.08 -5.19
C ASN A 166 8.90 18.78 -5.80
N LYS A 167 10.07 18.31 -5.37
CA LYS A 167 10.80 17.19 -5.99
C LYS A 167 11.53 16.34 -4.94
N GLY A 168 11.79 15.07 -5.28
CA GLY A 168 12.57 14.15 -4.45
C GLY A 168 11.75 13.42 -3.39
N VAL A 169 12.44 12.75 -2.44
CA VAL A 169 11.82 11.92 -1.39
C VAL A 169 10.91 12.73 -0.45
N HIS A 170 11.16 14.04 -0.33
CA HIS A 170 10.38 14.97 0.49
C HIS A 170 9.37 15.78 -0.34
N GLN A 171 9.02 15.32 -1.54
CA GLN A 171 8.00 15.97 -2.37
C GLN A 171 6.68 16.12 -1.59
N GLY A 172 6.10 17.32 -1.64
CA GLY A 172 4.84 17.61 -0.99
C GLY A 172 4.96 18.06 0.48
N THR A 173 6.18 18.28 0.96
CA THR A 173 6.45 18.79 2.31
C THR A 173 6.88 20.24 2.30
N TYR A 174 6.72 20.91 3.44
CA TYR A 174 7.26 22.22 3.75
C TYR A 174 8.45 22.05 4.69
N GLU A 175 9.45 22.90 4.50
CA GLU A 175 10.61 23.09 5.37
C GLU A 175 10.72 24.57 5.75
N LEU A 176 11.24 24.91 6.93
CA LEU A 176 11.49 26.32 7.26
C LEU A 176 12.54 26.91 6.33
N LYS A 177 12.41 28.20 5.99
CA LYS A 177 13.49 28.91 5.29
C LYS A 177 14.79 28.81 6.11
N PRO A 178 15.95 28.71 5.45
CA PRO A 178 17.24 28.60 6.13
C PRO A 178 17.50 29.76 7.09
N GLU A 179 17.00 30.96 6.75
CA GLU A 179 17.09 32.18 7.57
C GLU A 179 16.49 32.04 8.98
N TYR A 180 15.48 31.17 9.16
CA TYR A 180 14.85 30.92 10.46
C TYR A 180 15.37 29.66 11.17
N ARG A 181 16.31 28.94 10.56
CA ARG A 181 16.89 27.73 11.15
C ARG A 181 18.00 28.06 12.16
N GLU A 182 18.64 29.21 12.03
CA GLU A 182 19.77 29.66 12.87
C GLU A 182 19.36 30.49 14.08
N SER A 183 18.11 30.96 14.17
CA SER A 183 17.67 31.84 15.26
C SER A 183 17.27 31.11 16.55
N SER A 184 17.40 29.78 16.64
CA SER A 184 17.05 29.00 17.84
C SER A 184 18.22 28.73 18.79
N GLU A 185 19.46 29.13 18.47
CA GLU A 185 20.62 28.96 19.36
C GLU A 185 20.92 30.14 20.30
N ASP A 186 20.22 31.28 20.20
CA ASP A 186 20.57 32.50 20.97
C ASP A 186 19.65 32.85 22.16
N THR A 187 18.96 31.87 22.76
CA THR A 187 18.34 32.09 24.09
C THR A 187 18.37 30.83 24.96
N LYS A 188 19.57 30.47 25.43
CA LYS A 188 19.74 29.74 26.69
C LYS A 188 20.35 30.69 27.72
N PRO A 189 19.64 31.04 28.82
CA PRO A 189 20.30 31.70 29.93
C PRO A 189 21.16 30.67 30.69
N ARG A 190 22.29 31.17 31.15
CA ARG A 190 23.29 30.51 31.99
C ARG A 190 22.76 30.23 33.39
#